data_AF-A0A7L5DXC8-F1
#
_entry.id   AF-A0A7L5DXC8-F1
#
_cell.length_a   1.000
_cell.length_b   1.000
_cell.length_c   1.000
_cell.angle_alpha   90.00
_cell.angle_beta   90.00
_cell.angle_gamma   90.00
#
_symmetry.space_group_name_H-M   'P 1'
#
loop_
_entity.id
_entity.type
_entity.pdbx_description
1 polymer ?
#
loop_
_entity_poly.entity_id
_entity_poly.type
_entity_poly.pdbx_seq_one_letter_code
_entity_poly.pdbx_strand_id
1 'polypeptide(L)'
;MTKPIKTLLTFVLASVLTSCATLKGVDLTAIKIGMSKTEVQAALKKKPDNIVAAKHYTDPETIIEVVQYTGAGQTRTYYLYFVNDKLDKWHEVGPNEGRPII
;
A
#
# COMPACT_ATOMS: atom_id res chain seq x y z
N MET A 1 -17.59 -25.12 -40.26
CA MET A 1 -16.33 -25.41 -39.54
C MET A 1 -16.01 -24.20 -38.63
N THR A 2 -16.67 -24.08 -37.48
CA THR A 2 -16.67 -22.85 -36.64
C THR A 2 -16.37 -23.12 -35.15
N LYS A 3 -15.78 -24.28 -34.83
CA LYS A 3 -15.60 -24.76 -33.46
C LYS A 3 -14.40 -24.21 -32.65
N PRO A 4 -13.29 -23.64 -33.21
CA PRO A 4 -12.13 -23.31 -32.36
C PRO A 4 -12.27 -21.96 -31.61
N ILE A 5 -13.08 -21.03 -32.11
CA ILE A 5 -13.24 -19.70 -31.51
C ILE A 5 -13.95 -19.75 -30.15
N LYS A 6 -14.94 -20.63 -30.00
CA LYS A 6 -15.69 -20.76 -28.73
C LYS A 6 -14.80 -21.32 -27.62
N THR A 7 -13.95 -22.30 -27.94
CA THR A 7 -13.02 -22.91 -26.98
C THR A 7 -11.93 -21.94 -26.53
N LEU A 8 -11.42 -21.10 -27.45
CA LEU A 8 -10.44 -20.07 -27.13
C LEU A 8 -11.03 -18.99 -26.21
N LEU A 9 -12.27 -18.57 -26.47
CA LEU A 9 -12.96 -17.55 -25.67
C LEU A 9 -13.17 -18.02 -24.21
N THR A 10 -13.53 -19.28 -24.02
CA THR A 10 -13.70 -19.86 -22.67
C THR A 10 -12.38 -19.92 -21.90
N PHE A 11 -11.27 -20.20 -22.60
CA PHE A 11 -9.94 -20.27 -21.97
C PHE A 11 -9.43 -18.89 -21.54
N VAL A 12 -9.67 -17.87 -22.36
CA VAL A 12 -9.34 -16.47 -22.02
C VAL A 12 -10.21 -15.99 -20.86
N LEU A 13 -11.50 -16.32 -20.82
CA LEU A 13 -12.38 -15.90 -19.72
C LEU A 13 -11.99 -16.54 -18.37
N ALA A 14 -11.51 -17.80 -18.39
CA ALA A 14 -11.08 -18.51 -17.19
C ALA A 14 -9.80 -17.91 -16.56
N SER A 15 -8.90 -17.32 -17.35
CA SER A 15 -7.67 -16.71 -16.82
C SER A 15 -7.89 -15.35 -16.16
N VAL A 16 -8.97 -14.62 -16.51
CA VAL A 16 -9.28 -13.32 -15.87
C VAL A 16 -9.79 -13.50 -14.44
N LEU A 17 -10.41 -14.65 -14.13
CA LEU A 17 -11.03 -14.94 -12.83
C LEU A 17 -10.04 -15.40 -11.75
N THR A 18 -8.78 -15.69 -12.09
CA THR A 18 -7.78 -16.16 -11.12
C THR A 18 -7.15 -15.04 -10.28
N SER A 19 -7.56 -13.78 -10.47
CA SER A 19 -7.11 -12.65 -9.65
C SER A 19 -7.86 -12.57 -8.31
N CYS A 20 -7.73 -13.60 -7.48
CA CYS A 20 -8.10 -13.51 -6.08
C CYS A 20 -7.08 -12.61 -5.35
N ALA A 21 -7.31 -11.29 -5.38
CA ALA A 21 -6.63 -10.36 -4.52
C ALA A 21 -7.04 -10.65 -3.07
N THR A 22 -6.26 -11.47 -2.37
CA THR A 22 -6.44 -11.70 -0.93
C THR A 22 -6.30 -10.36 -0.22
N LEU A 23 -7.39 -9.88 0.39
CA LEU A 23 -7.37 -8.72 1.28
C LEU A 23 -6.56 -9.07 2.53
N LYS A 24 -5.25 -8.85 2.48
CA LYS A 24 -4.36 -9.04 3.62
C LYS A 24 -4.39 -7.81 4.51
N GLY A 25 -4.50 -8.05 5.80
CA GLY A 25 -4.33 -7.02 6.81
C GLY A 25 -2.90 -6.48 6.80
N VAL A 26 -2.75 -5.24 7.24
CA VAL A 26 -1.45 -4.60 7.44
C VAL A 26 -0.88 -5.13 8.75
N ASP A 27 0.26 -5.81 8.69
CA ASP A 27 1.00 -6.28 9.86
C ASP A 27 2.20 -5.36 10.11
N LEU A 28 2.03 -4.45 11.08
CA LEU A 28 3.07 -3.48 11.42
C LEU A 28 4.23 -4.09 12.23
N THR A 29 4.10 -5.32 12.72
CA THR A 29 5.23 -6.01 13.38
C THR A 29 6.30 -6.45 12.39
N ALA A 30 5.94 -6.53 11.10
CA ALA A 30 6.85 -6.90 10.02
C ALA A 30 7.75 -5.75 9.53
N ILE A 31 7.48 -4.51 9.94
CA ILE A 31 8.24 -3.32 9.52
C ILE A 31 9.08 -2.75 10.66
N LYS A 32 10.16 -2.05 10.33
CA LYS A 32 11.06 -1.42 11.30
C LYS A 32 11.44 -0.02 10.85
N ILE A 33 11.67 0.87 11.82
CA ILE A 33 12.23 2.21 11.56
C ILE A 33 13.55 2.07 10.78
N GLY A 34 13.73 2.92 9.78
CA GLY A 34 14.87 2.90 8.85
C GLY A 34 14.70 2.00 7.62
N MET A 35 13.62 1.21 7.51
CA MET A 35 13.31 0.50 6.27
C MET A 35 12.97 1.49 5.14
N SER A 36 13.41 1.18 3.93
CA SER A 36 12.98 1.88 2.72
C SER A 36 11.49 1.66 2.45
N LYS A 37 10.88 2.52 1.64
CA LYS A 37 9.48 2.34 1.22
C LYS A 37 9.26 1.03 0.48
N THR A 38 10.23 0.61 -0.33
CA THR A 38 10.18 -0.66 -1.06
C THR A 38 10.26 -1.87 -0.12
N GLU A 39 11.14 -1.83 0.88
CA GLU A 39 11.23 -2.88 1.90
C GLU A 39 9.93 -2.99 2.73
N VAL A 40 9.34 -1.84 3.09
CA VAL A 40 8.05 -1.81 3.77
C VAL A 40 6.95 -2.43 2.91
N GLN A 41 6.85 -2.08 1.62
CA GLN A 41 5.86 -2.67 0.71
C GLN A 41 6.03 -4.19 0.59
N ALA A 42 7.27 -4.67 0.53
CA ALA A 42 7.58 -6.09 0.49
C ALA A 42 7.18 -6.80 1.79
N ALA A 43 7.49 -6.21 2.95
CA ALA A 43 7.16 -6.76 4.26
C ALA A 43 5.64 -6.82 4.50
N LEU A 44 4.92 -5.74 4.16
CA LEU A 44 3.47 -5.66 4.25
C LEU A 44 2.75 -6.48 3.17
N LYS A 45 3.48 -6.91 2.13
CA LYS A 45 2.93 -7.60 0.95
C LYS A 45 1.76 -6.83 0.33
N LYS A 46 1.83 -5.50 0.41
CA LYS A 46 0.77 -4.57 0.03
C LYS A 46 1.40 -3.26 -0.45
N LYS A 47 0.81 -2.67 -1.49
CA LYS A 47 1.12 -1.30 -1.93
C LYS A 47 0.34 -0.29 -1.08
N PRO A 48 0.86 0.92 -0.86
CA PRO A 48 0.09 1.95 -0.18
C PRO A 48 -1.18 2.23 -0.98
N ASP A 49 -2.27 2.50 -0.27
CA ASP A 49 -3.53 2.85 -0.91
C ASP A 49 -3.46 4.26 -1.49
N ASN A 50 -2.74 5.18 -0.81
CA ASN A 50 -2.52 6.56 -1.26
C ASN A 50 -1.18 7.12 -0.74
N ILE A 51 -0.67 8.14 -1.43
CA ILE A 51 0.27 9.11 -0.86
C ILE A 51 -0.57 10.28 -0.38
N VAL A 52 -0.56 10.56 0.92
CA VAL A 52 -1.43 11.59 1.50
C VAL A 52 -0.76 12.94 1.61
N ALA A 53 0.56 12.97 1.67
CA ALA A 53 1.30 14.21 1.67
C ALA A 53 2.77 13.95 1.25
N ALA A 54 3.37 14.92 0.56
CA ALA A 54 4.77 14.88 0.17
C ALA A 54 5.33 16.32 0.21
N LYS A 55 6.50 16.50 0.81
CA LYS A 55 7.14 17.81 0.95
C LYS A 55 8.64 17.70 0.78
N HIS A 56 9.20 18.64 0.04
CA HIS A 56 10.63 18.77 -0.16
C HIS A 56 11.14 20.02 0.54
N TYR A 57 12.13 19.85 1.42
CA TYR A 57 12.89 20.93 2.04
C TYR A 57 14.28 20.98 1.39
N THR A 58 14.73 22.16 0.99
CA THR A 58 15.99 22.35 0.25
C THR A 58 17.20 22.63 1.15
N ASP A 59 16.99 22.89 2.44
CA ASP A 59 18.06 23.21 3.38
C ASP A 59 17.70 22.74 4.80
N PRO A 60 18.17 21.55 5.24
CA PRO A 60 18.89 20.55 4.44
C PRO A 60 17.97 19.83 3.44
N GLU A 61 18.54 19.29 2.35
CA GLU A 61 17.82 18.48 1.35
C GLU A 61 17.11 17.29 2.04
N THR A 62 15.79 17.42 2.22
CA THR A 62 14.95 16.48 2.97
C THR A 62 13.62 16.29 2.30
N ILE A 63 13.31 15.06 1.94
CA ILE A 63 12.01 14.66 1.37
C ILE A 63 11.22 13.95 2.44
N ILE A 64 10.07 14.50 2.81
CA ILE A 64 9.09 13.86 3.68
C ILE A 64 7.94 13.37 2.84
N GLU A 65 7.57 12.10 2.98
CA GLU A 65 6.40 11.53 2.35
C GLU A 65 5.56 10.77 3.38
N VAL A 66 4.26 10.94 3.34
CA VAL A 66 3.31 10.18 4.16
C VAL A 66 2.44 9.35 3.25
N VAL A 67 2.41 8.05 3.51
CA VAL A 67 1.60 7.09 2.76
C VAL A 67 0.55 6.46 3.66
N GLN A 68 -0.58 6.11 3.05
CA GLN A 68 -1.72 5.51 3.72
C GLN A 68 -1.82 4.02 3.39
N TYR A 69 -2.09 3.22 4.41
CA TYR A 69 -2.50 1.83 4.29
C TYR A 69 -3.78 1.57 5.07
N THR A 70 -4.68 0.78 4.50
CA THR A 70 -5.95 0.38 5.10
C THR A 70 -5.83 -1.06 5.56
N GLY A 71 -6.16 -1.31 6.82
CA GLY A 71 -6.17 -2.64 7.42
C GLY A 71 -7.27 -3.55 6.87
N ALA A 72 -7.17 -4.84 7.20
CA ALA A 72 -8.24 -5.80 6.91
C ALA A 72 -9.52 -5.38 7.65
N GLY A 73 -10.65 -5.38 6.95
CA GLY A 73 -11.94 -4.92 7.50
C GLY A 73 -12.19 -3.42 7.42
N GLN A 74 -11.29 -2.62 6.81
CA GLN A 74 -11.43 -1.17 6.57
C GLN A 74 -11.69 -0.27 7.79
N THR A 75 -11.59 -0.80 9.00
CA THR A 75 -11.83 -0.04 10.23
C THR A 75 -10.61 0.75 10.71
N ARG A 76 -9.42 0.41 10.23
CA ARG A 76 -8.15 1.00 10.67
C ARG A 76 -7.38 1.55 9.49
N THR A 77 -6.92 2.78 9.63
CA THR A 77 -6.03 3.44 8.68
C THR A 77 -4.66 3.59 9.32
N TYR A 78 -3.61 3.31 8.57
CA TYR A 78 -2.23 3.44 9.00
C TYR A 78 -1.54 4.48 8.15
N TYR A 79 -0.88 5.43 8.80
CA TYR A 79 -0.05 6.40 8.11
C TYR A 79 1.41 6.15 8.45
N LEU A 80 2.22 5.99 7.41
CA LEU A 80 3.65 5.75 7.52
C LEU A 80 4.38 6.97 6.98
N TYR A 81 5.33 7.48 7.76
CA TYR A 81 6.11 8.67 7.45
C TYR A 81 7.50 8.23 7.01
N PHE A 82 7.90 8.68 5.82
CA PHE A 82 9.20 8.44 5.24
C PHE A 82 9.97 9.75 5.18
N VAL A 83 11.18 9.76 5.72
CA VAL A 83 12.14 10.86 5.58
C VAL A 83 13.29 10.34 4.75
N ASN A 84 13.54 10.95 3.59
CA ASN A 84 14.57 10.52 2.63
C ASN A 84 14.45 9.02 2.29
N ASP A 85 13.23 8.59 1.95
CA ASP A 85 12.82 7.20 1.68
C ASP A 85 12.92 6.23 2.88
N LYS A 86 13.29 6.69 4.07
CA LYS A 86 13.43 5.86 5.28
C LYS A 86 12.23 6.01 6.19
N LEU A 87 11.65 4.90 6.63
CA LEU A 87 10.55 4.88 7.57
C LEU A 87 11.00 5.52 8.89
N ASP A 88 10.43 6.66 9.24
CA ASP A 88 10.74 7.40 10.47
C ASP A 88 9.80 7.01 11.60
N LYS A 89 8.50 6.96 11.29
CA LYS A 89 7.44 6.57 12.24
C LYS A 89 6.19 6.11 11.53
N TRP A 90 5.28 5.54 12.30
CA TRP A 90 3.93 5.20 11.85
C TRP A 90 2.93 5.38 12.99
N HIS A 91 1.66 5.57 12.63
CA HIS A 91 0.56 5.53 13.59
C HIS A 91 -0.68 4.92 12.97
N GLU A 92 -1.44 4.23 13.81
CA GLU A 92 -2.78 3.75 13.52
C GLU A 92 -3.78 4.85 13.88
N VAL A 93 -4.79 5.02 13.02
CA VAL A 93 -5.84 6.02 13.12
C VAL A 93 -7.18 5.29 13.02
N GLY A 94 -8.03 5.53 14.02
CA GLY A 94 -9.38 4.99 14.07
C GLY A 94 -10.31 5.60 13.00
N PRO A 95 -11.50 5.04 12.77
CA PRO A 95 -12.39 5.45 11.68
C PRO A 95 -12.95 6.88 11.85
N ASN A 96 -12.88 7.46 13.05
CA ASN A 96 -13.37 8.80 13.37
C ASN A 96 -12.25 9.82 13.60
N GLU A 97 -11.00 9.43 13.38
CA GLU A 97 -9.84 10.29 13.58
C GLU A 97 -9.40 10.88 12.23
N GLY A 98 -9.09 12.18 12.22
CA GLY A 98 -8.79 12.93 11.00
C GLY A 98 -7.47 12.53 10.33
N ARG A 99 -7.24 13.05 9.10
CA ARG A 99 -5.97 12.86 8.40
C ARG A 99 -4.82 13.54 9.16
N PRO A 100 -3.61 12.95 9.13
CA PRO A 100 -2.45 13.60 9.72
C PRO A 100 -2.09 14.90 9.00
N ILE A 101 -1.58 15.86 9.76
CA ILE A 101 -1.07 17.14 9.27
C ILE A 101 0.47 17.04 9.30
N ILE A 102 1.13 17.37 8.17
CA ILE A 102 2.61 17.46 8.07
C ILE A 102 3.10 18.86 7.71
#